data_AF-A0A954H2I6-F1
#
_entry.id   AF-A0A954H2I6-F1
#
_cell.length_a   1.000
_cell.length_b   1.000
_cell.length_c   1.000
_cell.angle_alpha   90.00
_cell.angle_beta   90.00
_cell.angle_gamma   90.00
#
_symmetry.space_group_name_H-M   'P 1'
#
loop_
_entity.id
_entity.type
_entity.pdbx_description
1 polymer ?
#
loop_
_entity_poly.entity_id
_entity_poly.type
_entity_poly.pdbx_seq_one_letter_code
_entity_poly.pdbx_strand_id
1 'polypeptide(L)'
;MPASTLTPSDMKTIRQSLAEAQNDWTTRVAPCLIALTGTSLAGMRASSALCMARATRGKESNAWYRAYEMLLAMEQDALEASMSGQRAVAALEHGNLTLARILANHAASLEKHWHANAGWQEFAAIVSRITQSEI
;
A
#
# COMPACT_ATOMS: atom_id res chain seq x y z
N MET A 1 -18.58 14.76 28.24
CA MET A 1 -17.42 14.86 27.34
C MET A 1 -17.98 15.08 25.94
N PRO A 2 -17.70 16.22 25.28
CA PRO A 2 -18.18 16.44 23.93
C PRO A 2 -17.55 15.39 23.02
N ALA A 3 -18.36 14.75 22.18
CA ALA A 3 -17.86 13.86 21.14
C ALA A 3 -16.95 14.67 20.22
N SER A 4 -15.67 14.31 20.16
CA SER A 4 -14.72 14.82 19.18
C SER A 4 -15.32 14.58 17.80
N THR A 5 -15.81 15.64 17.18
CA THR A 5 -16.67 15.57 16.01
C THR A 5 -15.83 15.92 14.80
N LEU A 6 -15.19 14.88 14.23
CA LEU A 6 -14.56 14.92 12.92
C LEU A 6 -15.44 15.70 11.95
N THR A 7 -14.92 16.78 11.38
CA THR A 7 -15.74 17.59 10.49
C THR A 7 -15.97 16.86 9.17
N PRO A 8 -17.08 17.13 8.46
CA PRO A 8 -17.27 16.60 7.10
C PRO A 8 -16.13 16.95 6.14
N SER A 9 -15.44 18.08 6.38
CA SER A 9 -14.27 18.50 5.60
C SER A 9 -13.03 17.62 5.88
N ASP A 10 -12.82 17.24 7.14
CA ASP A 10 -11.74 16.33 7.53
C ASP A 10 -11.93 14.95 6.89
N MET A 11 -13.16 14.41 6.99
CA MET A 11 -13.49 13.12 6.38
C MET A 11 -13.35 13.15 4.85
N LYS A 12 -13.67 14.26 4.20
CA LYS A 12 -13.42 14.44 2.75
C LYS A 12 -11.93 14.36 2.42
N THR A 13 -11.10 15.05 3.19
CA THR A 13 -9.64 15.09 3.01
C THR A 13 -9.03 13.69 3.19
N ILE A 14 -9.46 12.96 4.23
CA ILE A 14 -8.98 11.60 4.52
C ILE A 14 -9.36 10.63 3.40
N ARG A 15 -10.62 10.69 2.91
CA ARG A 15 -11.05 9.84 1.79
C ARG A 15 -10.33 10.17 0.48
N GLN A 16 -10.03 11.43 0.23
CA GLN A 16 -9.25 11.83 -0.93
C GLN A 16 -7.82 11.25 -0.85
N SER A 17 -7.17 11.41 0.31
CA SER A 17 -5.83 10.84 0.52
C SER A 17 -5.80 9.31 0.43
N LEU A 18 -6.86 8.62 0.89
CA LEU A 18 -7.01 7.18 0.70
C LEU A 18 -7.01 6.81 -0.80
N ALA A 19 -7.79 7.52 -1.61
CA ALA A 19 -7.89 7.27 -3.05
C ALA A 19 -6.56 7.56 -3.77
N GLU A 20 -5.86 8.62 -3.37
CA GLU A 20 -4.54 8.97 -3.88
C GLU A 20 -3.51 7.88 -3.52
N ALA A 21 -3.46 7.43 -2.27
CA ALA A 21 -2.55 6.36 -1.83
C ALA A 21 -2.80 5.02 -2.56
N GLN A 22 -4.08 4.67 -2.78
CA GLN A 22 -4.43 3.47 -3.56
C GLN A 22 -3.98 3.57 -5.02
N ASN A 23 -4.16 4.72 -5.66
CA ASN A 23 -3.74 4.94 -7.04
C ASN A 23 -2.21 4.98 -7.18
N ASP A 24 -1.51 5.65 -6.26
CA ASP A 24 -0.06 5.76 -6.30
C ASP A 24 0.62 4.40 -6.19
N TRP A 25 0.13 3.51 -5.31
CA TRP A 25 0.69 2.16 -5.22
C TRP A 25 0.55 1.42 -6.56
N THR A 26 -0.65 1.42 -7.16
CA THR A 26 -0.89 0.68 -8.42
C THR A 26 -0.14 1.23 -9.62
N THR A 27 0.15 2.54 -9.64
CA THR A 27 0.83 3.21 -10.76
C THR A 27 2.35 3.23 -10.59
N ARG A 28 2.84 3.18 -9.34
CA ARG A 28 4.27 3.23 -9.00
C ARG A 28 4.86 1.88 -8.60
N VAL A 29 4.21 0.76 -8.94
CA VAL A 29 4.71 -0.62 -8.79
C VAL A 29 6.06 -0.80 -9.54
N ALA A 30 7.11 -0.35 -8.84
CA ALA A 30 8.55 -0.45 -8.97
C ALA A 30 9.21 -0.20 -10.35
N PRO A 31 10.08 0.83 -10.45
CA PRO A 31 11.16 0.90 -11.45
C PRO A 31 12.37 -0.02 -11.15
N CYS A 32 12.43 -0.67 -9.99
CA CYS A 32 13.73 -1.04 -9.40
C CYS A 32 14.15 -2.50 -9.51
N LEU A 33 13.34 -3.40 -10.05
CA LEU A 33 13.72 -4.81 -10.11
C LEU A 33 14.08 -5.19 -11.53
N ILE A 34 15.36 -4.99 -11.83
CA ILE A 34 16.04 -5.69 -12.92
C ILE A 34 16.18 -7.14 -12.42
N ALA A 35 15.48 -8.08 -13.04
CA ALA A 35 15.69 -9.51 -12.79
C ALA A 35 17.17 -9.87 -13.04
N LEU A 36 17.64 -11.01 -12.55
CA LEU A 36 19.02 -11.52 -12.79
C LEU A 36 19.44 -11.54 -14.27
N THR A 37 18.48 -11.44 -15.20
CA THR A 37 18.61 -11.39 -16.66
C THR A 37 18.71 -9.99 -17.26
N GLY A 38 18.66 -8.91 -16.47
CA GLY A 38 18.66 -7.55 -17.01
C GLY A 38 17.27 -6.99 -17.35
N THR A 39 16.19 -7.74 -17.12
CA THR A 39 14.83 -7.33 -17.50
C THR A 39 14.11 -6.58 -16.38
N SER A 40 13.58 -5.40 -16.71
CA SER A 40 12.71 -4.64 -15.81
C SER A 40 11.40 -5.40 -15.51
N LEU A 41 11.04 -5.47 -14.23
CA LEU A 41 9.74 -5.99 -13.77
C LEU A 41 8.66 -4.89 -13.66
N ALA A 42 8.94 -3.67 -14.12
CA ALA A 42 8.00 -2.55 -14.03
C ALA A 42 6.67 -2.89 -14.70
N GLY A 43 5.57 -2.74 -13.96
CA GLY A 43 4.22 -3.05 -14.43
C GLY A 43 3.91 -4.53 -14.64
N MET A 44 4.84 -5.45 -14.31
CA MET A 44 4.62 -6.88 -14.41
C MET A 44 3.82 -7.38 -13.19
N ARG A 45 2.81 -8.21 -13.44
CA ARG A 45 2.08 -8.95 -12.40
C ARG A 45 2.77 -10.25 -12.05
N ALA A 46 2.57 -10.76 -10.84
CA ALA A 46 3.09 -12.04 -10.40
C ALA A 46 2.72 -13.18 -11.37
N SER A 47 1.47 -13.21 -11.82
CA SER A 47 0.99 -14.20 -12.81
C SER A 47 1.79 -14.21 -14.12
N SER A 48 2.22 -13.05 -14.61
CA SER A 48 3.06 -12.93 -15.81
C SER A 48 4.46 -13.50 -15.56
N ALA A 49 5.07 -13.20 -14.41
CA ALA A 49 6.37 -13.77 -14.03
C ALA A 49 6.29 -15.30 -13.90
N LEU A 50 5.20 -15.84 -13.34
CA LEU A 50 4.98 -17.29 -13.28
C LEU A 50 4.84 -17.91 -14.68
N CYS A 51 4.18 -17.22 -15.61
CA CYS A 51 4.09 -17.66 -17.00
C CYS A 51 5.49 -17.76 -17.63
N MET A 52 6.33 -16.73 -17.46
CA MET A 52 7.71 -16.72 -17.93
C MET A 52 8.55 -17.83 -17.29
N ALA A 53 8.37 -18.08 -15.99
CA ALA A 53 9.06 -19.15 -15.27
C ALA A 53 8.74 -20.53 -15.86
N ARG A 54 7.49 -20.76 -16.26
CA ARG A 54 7.03 -22.01 -16.89
C ARG A 54 7.46 -22.11 -18.36
N ALA A 55 7.61 -20.99 -19.05
CA ALA A 55 8.00 -20.94 -20.46
C ALA A 55 9.52 -21.13 -20.67
N THR A 56 10.33 -20.85 -19.65
CA THR A 56 11.80 -20.90 -19.70
C THR A 56 12.35 -22.12 -18.96
N ARG A 57 13.66 -22.39 -19.06
CA ARG A 57 14.32 -23.55 -18.42
C ARG A 57 15.60 -23.15 -17.69
N GLY A 58 16.01 -23.99 -16.75
CA GLY A 58 17.30 -23.83 -16.05
C GLY A 58 17.38 -22.54 -15.23
N LYS A 59 18.50 -21.84 -15.33
CA LYS A 59 18.78 -20.63 -14.53
C LYS A 59 17.78 -19.51 -14.77
N GLU A 60 17.28 -19.38 -16.00
CA GLU A 60 16.29 -18.35 -16.36
C GLU A 60 14.94 -18.61 -15.70
N SER A 61 14.46 -19.86 -15.75
CA SER A 61 13.23 -20.27 -15.04
C SER A 61 13.31 -19.97 -13.54
N ASN A 62 14.45 -20.28 -12.91
CA ASN A 62 14.68 -19.99 -11.49
C ASN A 62 14.66 -18.48 -11.18
N ALA A 63 15.19 -17.64 -12.08
CA ALA A 63 15.13 -16.19 -11.91
C ALA A 63 13.69 -15.67 -11.99
N TRP A 64 12.89 -16.19 -12.92
CA TRP A 64 11.48 -15.85 -13.05
C TRP A 64 10.63 -16.35 -11.87
N TYR A 65 10.94 -17.52 -11.29
CA TYR A 65 10.27 -17.97 -10.07
C TYR A 65 10.54 -17.04 -8.89
N ARG A 66 11.78 -16.57 -8.70
CA ARG A 66 12.10 -15.58 -7.66
C ARG A 66 11.38 -14.25 -7.90
N ALA A 67 11.30 -13.80 -9.15
CA ALA A 67 10.54 -12.61 -9.51
C ALA A 67 9.04 -12.79 -9.19
N TYR A 68 8.47 -13.96 -9.49
CA TYR A 68 7.10 -14.31 -9.13
C TYR A 68 6.85 -14.24 -7.62
N GLU A 69 7.68 -14.87 -6.79
CA GLU A 69 7.50 -14.90 -5.33
C GLU A 69 7.51 -13.48 -4.74
N MET A 70 8.44 -12.65 -5.21
CA MET A 70 8.57 -11.27 -4.76
C MET A 70 7.40 -10.40 -5.23
N LEU A 71 6.99 -10.50 -6.51
CA LEU A 71 5.83 -9.77 -7.02
C LEU A 71 4.55 -10.19 -6.29
N LEU A 72 4.40 -11.49 -5.97
CA LEU A 72 3.26 -11.99 -5.22
C LEU A 72 3.21 -11.40 -3.81
N ALA A 73 4.34 -11.34 -3.11
CA ALA A 73 4.42 -10.73 -1.78
C ALA A 73 4.05 -9.23 -1.83
N MET A 74 4.58 -8.50 -2.81
CA MET A 74 4.26 -7.08 -3.00
C MET A 74 2.77 -6.86 -3.35
N GLU A 75 2.18 -7.71 -4.19
CA GLU A 75 0.74 -7.66 -4.51
C GLU A 75 -0.14 -7.95 -3.28
N GLN A 76 0.29 -8.88 -2.42
CA GLN A 76 -0.38 -9.18 -1.15
C GLN A 76 -0.31 -8.00 -0.17
N ASP A 77 0.88 -7.43 0.02
CA ASP A 77 1.08 -6.25 0.87
C ASP A 77 0.27 -5.05 0.37
N ALA A 78 0.18 -4.85 -0.95
CA ALA A 78 -0.64 -3.80 -1.56
C ALA A 78 -2.13 -3.97 -1.22
N LEU A 79 -2.64 -5.20 -1.33
CA LEU A 79 -4.02 -5.52 -0.99
C LEU A 79 -4.28 -5.29 0.50
N GLU A 80 -3.37 -5.73 1.36
CA GLU A 80 -3.49 -5.57 2.81
C GLU A 80 -3.40 -4.11 3.25
N ALA A 81 -2.52 -3.31 2.63
CA ALA A 81 -2.43 -1.87 2.86
C ALA A 81 -3.75 -1.18 2.48
N SER A 82 -4.31 -1.52 1.31
CA SER A 82 -5.60 -1.00 0.86
C SER A 82 -6.75 -1.33 1.82
N MET A 83 -6.84 -2.58 2.27
CA MET A 83 -7.83 -3.00 3.27
C MET A 83 -7.63 -2.28 4.60
N SER A 84 -6.38 -2.11 5.05
CA SER A 84 -6.05 -1.39 6.28
C SER A 84 -6.47 0.08 6.19
N GLY A 85 -6.21 0.74 5.06
CA GLY A 85 -6.64 2.11 4.78
C GLY A 85 -8.16 2.28 4.83
N GLN A 86 -8.90 1.38 4.16
CA GLN A 86 -10.36 1.39 4.21
C GLN A 86 -10.91 1.20 5.62
N ARG A 87 -10.33 0.26 6.39
CA ARG A 87 -10.70 0.03 7.79
C ARG A 87 -10.35 1.23 8.68
N ALA A 88 -9.27 1.95 8.38
CA ALA A 88 -8.91 3.17 9.11
C ALA A 88 -9.97 4.26 8.93
N VAL A 89 -10.48 4.44 7.71
CA VAL A 89 -11.58 5.37 7.44
C VAL A 89 -12.86 4.95 8.16
N ALA A 90 -13.23 3.67 8.12
CA ALA A 90 -14.38 3.16 8.86
C ALA A 90 -14.22 3.37 10.39
N ALA A 91 -13.01 3.16 10.93
CA ALA A 91 -12.74 3.41 12.35
C ALA A 91 -12.92 4.90 12.72
N LEU A 92 -12.52 5.82 11.85
CA LEU A 92 -12.76 7.26 12.02
C LEU A 92 -14.26 7.61 12.01
N GLU A 93 -15.02 7.03 11.09
CA GLU A 93 -16.48 7.22 11.01
C GLU A 93 -17.21 6.75 12.27
N HIS A 94 -16.66 5.74 12.94
CA HIS A 94 -17.15 5.24 14.24
C HIS A 94 -16.52 5.94 15.45
N GLY A 95 -15.71 6.98 15.26
CA GLY A 95 -15.07 7.74 16.34
C GLY A 95 -13.91 7.02 17.04
N ASN A 96 -13.43 5.89 16.49
CA ASN A 96 -12.33 5.12 17.04
C ASN A 96 -10.98 5.61 16.50
N LEU A 97 -10.52 6.76 17.03
CA LEU A 97 -9.31 7.44 16.58
C LEU A 97 -8.04 6.60 16.76
N THR A 98 -7.96 5.84 17.86
CA THR A 98 -6.81 4.98 18.15
C THR A 98 -6.68 3.87 17.12
N LEU A 99 -7.78 3.16 16.83
CA LEU A 99 -7.79 2.09 15.83
C LEU A 99 -7.47 2.64 14.43
N ALA A 100 -8.03 3.80 14.08
CA ALA A 100 -7.74 4.46 12.82
C ALA A 100 -6.25 4.72 12.61
N ARG A 101 -5.57 5.28 13.63
CA ARG A 101 -4.12 5.53 13.58
C ARG A 101 -3.31 4.25 13.44
N ILE A 102 -3.67 3.20 14.17
CA ILE A 102 -3.00 1.89 14.07
C ILE A 102 -3.10 1.34 12.65
N LEU A 103 -4.31 1.34 12.08
CA LEU A 103 -4.57 0.82 10.74
C LEU A 103 -3.89 1.66 9.64
N ALA A 104 -3.89 2.99 9.78
CA ALA A 104 -3.21 3.86 8.83
C ALA A 104 -1.68 3.66 8.86
N ASN A 105 -1.09 3.55 10.05
CA ASN A 105 0.33 3.24 10.20
C ASN A 105 0.68 1.84 9.68
N HIS A 106 -0.22 0.87 9.84
CA HIS A 106 -0.04 -0.47 9.28
C HIS A 106 0.06 -0.42 7.75
N ALA A 107 -0.88 0.27 7.08
CA ALA A 107 -0.83 0.48 5.63
C ALA A 107 0.49 1.14 5.18
N ALA A 108 0.95 2.18 5.90
CA ALA A 108 2.22 2.84 5.63
C ALA A 108 3.44 1.92 5.82
N SER A 109 3.41 1.04 6.82
CA SER A 109 4.49 0.11 7.08
C SER A 109 4.65 -0.94 5.97
N LEU A 110 3.53 -1.42 5.42
CA LEU A 110 3.52 -2.34 4.29
C LEU A 110 4.15 -1.70 3.05
N GLU A 111 3.82 -0.43 2.76
CA GLU A 111 4.43 0.28 1.61
C GLU A 111 5.92 0.49 1.75
N LYS A 112 6.37 0.79 2.97
CA LYS A 112 7.76 1.11 3.26
C LYS A 112 8.72 -0.03 2.91
N HIS A 113 8.24 -1.28 2.90
CA HIS A 113 9.05 -2.42 2.45
C HIS A 113 9.42 -2.35 0.97
N TRP A 114 8.59 -1.69 0.15
CA TRP A 114 8.70 -1.70 -1.31
C TRP A 114 9.04 -0.32 -1.90
N HIS A 115 8.64 0.76 -1.25
CA HIS A 115 8.79 2.14 -1.75
C HIS A 115 9.36 3.08 -0.69
N ALA A 116 10.31 3.93 -1.10
CA ALA A 116 10.88 4.96 -0.24
C ALA A 116 9.96 6.18 -0.08
N ASN A 117 9.21 6.55 -1.14
CA ASN A 117 8.24 7.65 -1.16
C ASN A 117 6.83 7.05 -1.32
N ALA A 118 6.12 6.94 -0.21
CA ALA A 118 4.98 6.07 -0.03
C ALA A 118 3.69 6.88 0.16
N GLY A 119 2.69 6.71 -0.70
CA GLY A 119 1.41 7.42 -0.61
C GLY A 119 0.66 7.14 0.70
N TRP A 120 0.83 5.94 1.27
CA TRP A 120 0.28 5.57 2.57
C TRP A 120 0.95 6.27 3.75
N GLN A 121 2.20 6.75 3.61
CA GLN A 121 2.82 7.57 4.66
C GLN A 121 2.13 8.92 4.79
N GLU A 122 1.77 9.53 3.66
CA GLU A 122 1.01 10.78 3.64
C GLU A 122 -0.39 10.58 4.23
N PHE A 123 -1.08 9.50 3.85
CA PHE A 123 -2.34 9.10 4.45
C PHE A 123 -2.25 8.96 5.97
N ALA A 124 -1.25 8.22 6.48
CA ALA A 124 -1.05 8.03 7.91
C ALA A 124 -0.74 9.35 8.65
N ALA A 125 0.00 10.25 8.01
CA ALA A 125 0.29 11.59 8.55
C ALA A 125 -0.99 12.45 8.65
N ILE A 126 -1.85 12.42 7.63
CA ILE A 126 -3.13 13.15 7.62
C ILE A 126 -4.04 12.62 8.74
N VAL A 127 -4.21 11.30 8.84
CA VAL A 127 -4.99 10.67 9.91
C VAL A 127 -4.45 11.05 11.28
N SER A 128 -3.13 11.01 11.47
CA SER A 128 -2.51 11.37 12.75
C SER A 128 -2.69 12.86 13.10
N ARG A 129 -2.55 13.76 12.12
CA ARG A 129 -2.72 15.20 12.33
C ARG A 129 -4.14 15.55 12.77
N ILE A 130 -5.14 15.03 12.06
CA ILE A 130 -6.55 15.31 12.33
C ILE A 130 -6.98 14.73 13.69
N THR A 131 -6.49 13.54 14.03
CA THR A 131 -6.81 12.92 15.33
C THR A 131 -6.04 13.51 16.52
N GLN A 132 -4.94 14.23 16.28
CA GLN A 132 -4.18 14.95 17.32
C GLN A 132 -4.72 16.35 17.59
N SER A 133 -5.35 17.02 16.62
CA SER A 133 -6.00 18.33 16.83
C SER A 133 -7.24 18.28 17.72
N GLU A 134 -7.68 17.09 18.13
CA GLU A 134 -8.87 16.87 18.96
C GLU A 134 -8.56 16.46 20.42
N ILE A 135 -7.29 16.47 20.81
CA ILE A 135 -6.82 16.25 22.21
C ILE A 135 -6.41 17.59 22.81
#